data_AF-A0A6I0EIF9-F1
#
_entry.id   AF-A0A6I0EIF9-F1
#
_cell.length_a   1.000
_cell.length_b   1.000
_cell.length_c   1.000
_cell.angle_alpha   90.00
_cell.angle_beta   90.00
_cell.angle_gamma   90.00
#
_symmetry.space_group_name_H-M   'P 1'
#
loop_
_entity.id
_entity.type
_entity.pdbx_description
1 polymer ?
#
loop_
_entity_poly.entity_id
_entity_poly.type
_entity_poly.pdbx_seq_one_letter_code
_entity_poly.pdbx_strand_id
1 'polypeptide(L)'
;MIGPYLSMQVHENIYFDLRAAWGRSSNDLTLGTTTGGFDTSRWLVKGTLAGNWLYDAWRFTPSAELAYVEESQDAFTNSAGTFIAGQDVSLGRLQFGPEIGYRFAHSADTFIEPFAAIKGVWDFDNPNVAIVDGFVVGPGDFWGRLEGGLNVITTSGWYLRGLASWDGVGSDDYSGYTLQGTLNVPLN
;
A
#
# COMPACT_ATOMS: atom_id res chain seq x y z
N MET A 1 14.49 -1.66 2.27
CA MET A 1 14.37 -3.03 2.82
C MET A 1 14.70 -4.06 1.76
N ILE A 2 15.15 -5.25 2.14
CA ILE A 2 15.42 -6.41 1.28
C ILE A 2 14.71 -7.64 1.86
N GLY A 3 14.25 -8.53 0.98
CA GLY A 3 13.70 -9.81 1.42
C GLY A 3 13.02 -10.59 0.29
N PRO A 4 12.58 -11.83 0.59
CA PRO A 4 12.01 -12.71 -0.40
C PRO A 4 10.60 -12.26 -0.82
N TYR A 5 10.25 -12.64 -2.04
CA TYR A 5 8.92 -12.48 -2.60
C TYR A 5 8.50 -13.79 -3.26
N LEU A 6 7.25 -14.17 -3.04
CA LEU A 6 6.59 -15.33 -3.64
C LEU A 6 5.32 -14.84 -4.32
N SER A 7 5.10 -15.27 -5.56
CA SER A 7 3.83 -15.13 -6.26
C SER A 7 3.42 -16.49 -6.80
N MET A 8 2.17 -16.89 -6.56
CA MET A 8 1.64 -18.17 -7.03
C MET A 8 0.17 -18.07 -7.43
N GLN A 9 -0.19 -18.82 -8.47
CA GLN A 9 -1.58 -19.04 -8.83
C GLN A 9 -2.11 -20.22 -8.01
N VAL A 10 -3.05 -19.95 -7.09
CA VAL A 10 -3.62 -20.97 -6.19
C VAL A 10 -4.90 -21.59 -6.74
N HIS A 11 -5.54 -20.93 -7.69
CA HIS A 11 -6.67 -21.41 -8.49
C HIS A 11 -6.65 -20.74 -9.86
N GLU A 12 -7.41 -21.24 -10.85
CA GLU A 12 -7.44 -20.72 -12.23
C GLU A 12 -7.57 -19.19 -12.34
N ASN A 13 -8.27 -18.55 -11.39
CA ASN A 13 -8.47 -17.10 -11.35
C ASN A 13 -7.94 -16.44 -10.09
N ILE A 14 -7.26 -17.17 -9.18
CA ILE A 14 -6.86 -16.66 -7.87
C ILE A 14 -5.35 -16.74 -7.72
N TYR A 15 -4.78 -15.60 -7.35
CA TYR A 15 -3.36 -15.38 -7.18
C TYR A 15 -3.08 -15.00 -5.73
N PHE A 16 -2.00 -15.54 -5.19
CA PHE A 16 -1.49 -15.24 -3.88
C PHE A 16 -0.06 -14.71 -3.97
N ASP A 17 0.16 -13.55 -3.36
CA ASP A 17 1.45 -12.90 -3.24
C ASP A 17 1.85 -12.83 -1.77
N LEU A 18 3.11 -13.14 -1.47
CA LEU A 18 3.69 -13.04 -0.14
C LEU A 18 5.04 -12.36 -0.21
N ARG A 19 5.24 -11.36 0.64
CA ARG A 19 6.50 -10.64 0.80
C ARG A 19 6.89 -10.61 2.27
N ALA A 20 8.14 -10.92 2.54
CA ALA A 20 8.79 -10.57 3.79
C ALA A 20 9.97 -9.65 3.49
N ALA A 21 10.21 -8.65 4.33
CA ALA A 21 11.30 -7.70 4.11
C ALA A 21 11.84 -7.17 5.44
N TRP A 22 13.15 -6.88 5.46
CA TRP A 22 13.83 -6.25 6.59
C TRP A 22 14.71 -5.11 6.11
N GLY A 23 14.94 -4.11 6.95
CA GLY A 23 15.87 -3.04 6.63
C GLY A 23 16.15 -2.10 7.78
N ARG A 24 16.99 -1.10 7.50
CA ARG A 24 17.35 -0.04 8.43
C ARG A 24 17.10 1.32 7.76
N SER A 25 16.79 2.35 8.53
CA SER A 25 16.84 3.73 8.07
C SER A 25 17.54 4.61 9.11
N SER A 26 18.08 5.73 8.66
CA SER A 26 18.59 6.80 9.51
C SER A 26 17.68 8.00 9.31
N ASN A 27 17.28 8.64 10.40
CA ASN A 27 16.31 9.72 10.40
C ASN A 27 16.86 10.91 11.18
N ASP A 28 16.56 12.12 10.71
CA ASP A 28 16.87 13.37 11.39
C ASP A 28 15.56 14.09 11.74
N LEU A 29 15.50 14.65 12.96
CA LEU A 29 14.36 15.38 13.49
C LEU A 29 14.80 16.76 13.98
N THR A 30 13.98 17.78 13.69
CA THR A 30 14.12 19.12 14.27
C THR A 30 12.83 19.51 14.98
N LEU A 31 12.91 19.80 16.28
CA LEU A 31 11.80 20.28 17.11
C LEU A 31 12.20 21.64 17.71
N GLY A 32 11.72 22.71 17.10
CA GLY A 32 12.14 24.07 17.46
C GLY A 32 13.63 24.26 17.22
N THR A 33 14.41 24.48 18.28
CA THR A 33 15.88 24.62 18.23
C THR A 33 16.63 23.32 18.53
N THR A 34 15.92 22.25 18.90
CA THR A 34 16.51 20.96 19.24
C THR A 34 16.53 20.06 18.02
N THR A 35 17.68 19.43 17.76
CA THR A 35 17.86 18.46 16.68
C THR A 35 18.21 17.09 17.25
N GLY A 36 17.89 16.04 16.51
CA GLY A 36 18.22 14.67 16.88
C GLY A 36 18.36 13.79 15.64
N GLY A 37 19.27 12.84 15.70
CA GLY A 37 19.44 11.80 14.70
C GLY A 37 19.27 10.45 15.36
N PHE A 38 18.52 9.55 14.73
CA PHE A 38 18.31 8.20 15.22
C PHE A 38 18.20 7.19 14.07
N ASP A 39 18.68 5.99 14.35
CA ASP A 39 18.51 4.86 13.45
C ASP A 39 17.24 4.09 13.81
N THR A 40 16.65 3.45 12.82
CA THR A 40 15.54 2.50 13.00
C THR A 40 15.84 1.21 12.29
N SER A 41 15.42 0.08 12.86
CA SER A 41 15.34 -1.20 12.18
C SER A 41 13.88 -1.56 11.95
N ARG A 42 13.58 -2.24 10.84
CA ARG A 42 12.20 -2.50 10.42
C ARG A 42 12.06 -3.87 9.80
N TRP A 43 10.94 -4.53 10.08
CA TRP A 43 10.51 -5.72 9.36
C TRP A 43 9.06 -5.61 8.92
N LEU A 44 8.76 -6.24 7.80
CA LEU A 44 7.43 -6.25 7.19
C LEU A 44 7.11 -7.65 6.67
N VAL A 45 5.87 -8.08 6.89
CA VAL A 45 5.25 -9.22 6.21
C VAL A 45 3.95 -8.76 5.58
N LYS A 46 3.77 -9.06 4.29
CA LYS A 46 2.58 -8.70 3.53
C LYS A 46 2.12 -9.88 2.68
N GLY A 47 0.86 -10.26 2.82
CA GLY A 47 0.19 -11.28 2.02
C GLY A 47 -1.01 -10.69 1.29
N THR A 48 -1.15 -10.96 -0.01
CA THR A 48 -2.26 -10.51 -0.83
C THR A 48 -2.89 -11.71 -1.54
N LEU A 49 -4.20 -11.85 -1.44
CA LEU A 49 -5.00 -12.79 -2.22
C LEU A 49 -5.89 -11.98 -3.16
N ALA A 50 -5.77 -12.20 -4.47
CA ALA A 50 -6.54 -11.49 -5.47
C ALA A 50 -7.12 -12.47 -6.48
N GLY A 51 -8.40 -12.30 -6.79
CA GLY A 51 -9.05 -13.01 -7.88
C GLY A 51 -9.17 -12.13 -9.12
N ASN A 52 -9.23 -12.70 -10.31
CA ASN A 52 -9.42 -11.96 -11.55
C ASN A 52 -10.34 -12.72 -12.51
N TRP A 53 -11.55 -12.20 -12.70
CA TRP A 53 -12.53 -12.73 -13.65
C TRP A 53 -12.80 -11.71 -14.75
N LEU A 54 -12.90 -12.21 -15.98
CA LEU A 54 -13.33 -11.46 -17.14
C LEU A 54 -14.66 -12.01 -17.62
N TYR A 55 -15.64 -11.13 -17.76
CA TYR A 55 -16.94 -11.43 -18.34
C TYR A 55 -17.24 -10.37 -19.41
N ASP A 56 -17.12 -10.78 -20.67
CA ASP A 56 -17.08 -9.85 -21.82
C ASP A 56 -16.04 -8.73 -21.62
N ALA A 57 -16.50 -7.48 -21.61
CA ALA A 57 -15.69 -6.29 -21.38
C ALA A 57 -15.48 -5.99 -19.89
N TRP A 58 -16.16 -6.69 -18.97
CA TRP A 58 -16.07 -6.42 -17.53
C TRP A 58 -14.96 -7.24 -16.88
N ARG A 59 -14.16 -6.59 -16.05
CA ARG A 59 -13.20 -7.22 -15.15
C ARG A 59 -13.68 -7.08 -13.70
N PHE A 60 -13.66 -8.19 -12.96
CA PHE A 60 -13.94 -8.22 -11.54
C PHE A 60 -12.72 -8.75 -10.78
N THR A 61 -12.23 -7.95 -9.84
CA THR A 61 -11.03 -8.25 -9.07
C THR A 61 -11.28 -8.06 -7.58
N PRO A 62 -11.94 -9.02 -6.90
CA PRO A 62 -11.96 -9.07 -5.44
C PRO A 62 -10.56 -9.35 -4.91
N SER A 63 -10.19 -8.65 -3.84
CA SER A 63 -8.91 -8.85 -3.17
C SER A 63 -9.04 -8.76 -1.66
N ALA A 64 -8.10 -9.40 -0.97
CA ALA A 64 -7.84 -9.23 0.45
C ALA A 64 -6.31 -9.16 0.65
N GLU A 65 -5.86 -8.25 1.50
CA GLU A 65 -4.45 -8.01 1.79
C GLU A 65 -4.27 -7.85 3.29
N LEU A 66 -3.35 -8.62 3.86
CA LEU A 66 -2.92 -8.51 5.25
C LEU A 66 -1.47 -8.05 5.28
N ALA A 67 -1.20 -6.98 6.01
CA ALA A 67 0.15 -6.46 6.23
C ALA A 67 0.41 -6.31 7.72
N TYR A 68 1.62 -6.64 8.14
CA TYR A 68 2.15 -6.34 9.45
C TYR A 68 3.54 -5.75 9.30
N VAL A 69 3.79 -4.62 9.93
CA VAL A 69 5.08 -3.94 9.95
C VAL A 69 5.39 -3.53 11.37
N GLU A 70 6.66 -3.68 11.75
CA GLU A 70 7.17 -3.23 13.03
C GLU A 70 8.50 -2.53 12.81
N GLU A 71 8.66 -1.42 13.53
CA GLU A 71 9.79 -0.51 13.45
C GLU A 71 10.31 -0.25 14.85
N SER A 72 11.57 -0.61 15.08
CA SER A 72 12.30 -0.37 16.31
C SER A 72 13.21 0.83 16.13
N GLN A 73 12.95 1.87 16.91
CA GLN A 73 13.75 3.08 16.96
C GLN A 73 14.83 2.96 18.04
N ASP A 74 16.08 3.21 17.66
CA ASP A 74 17.20 3.25 18.60
C ASP A 74 17.06 4.46 19.54
N ALA A 75 17.56 4.32 20.77
CA ALA A 75 17.68 5.44 21.70
C ALA A 75 18.75 6.44 21.23
N PHE A 76 18.54 7.72 21.48
CA PHE A 76 19.50 8.76 21.08
C PHE A 76 19.54 9.92 22.09
N THR A 77 20.58 10.75 21.99
CA THR A 77 20.68 12.01 22.74
C THR A 77 20.58 13.16 21.75
N ASN A 78 19.68 14.11 22.03
CA ASN A 78 19.45 15.25 21.16
C ASN A 78 20.52 16.35 21.37
N SER A 79 20.49 17.41 20.53
CA SER A 79 21.44 18.51 20.60
C SER A 79 21.38 19.35 21.89
N ALA A 80 20.30 19.21 22.68
CA ALA A 80 20.14 19.83 23.99
C ALA A 80 20.70 18.94 25.14
N GLY A 81 21.23 17.75 24.83
CA GLY A 81 21.75 16.81 25.82
C GLY A 81 20.69 15.93 26.48
N THR A 82 19.43 15.99 26.03
CA THR A 82 18.36 15.15 26.57
C THR A 82 18.41 13.75 25.96
N PHE A 83 18.39 12.74 26.82
CA PHE A 83 18.27 11.35 26.41
C PHE A 83 16.81 11.01 26.04
N ILE A 84 16.63 10.42 24.86
CA ILE A 84 15.36 9.91 24.35
C ILE A 84 15.49 8.39 24.28
N ALA A 85 14.61 7.69 25.01
CA ALA A 85 14.57 6.23 24.97
C ALA A 85 14.13 5.72 23.60
N GLY A 86 14.60 4.53 23.24
CA GLY A 86 14.12 3.81 22.05
C GLY A 86 12.66 3.40 22.23
N GLN A 87 11.99 3.13 21.11
CA GLN A 87 10.59 2.73 21.09
C GLN A 87 10.32 1.81 19.92
N ASP A 88 9.38 0.88 20.10
CA ASP A 88 8.87 0.02 19.05
C ASP A 88 7.49 0.51 18.61
N VAL A 89 7.27 0.50 17.30
CA VAL A 89 6.06 0.98 16.64
C VAL A 89 5.61 -0.09 15.66
N SER A 90 4.42 -0.65 15.85
CA SER A 90 3.84 -1.67 14.97
C SER A 90 2.55 -1.19 14.31
N LEU A 91 2.29 -1.68 13.09
CA LEU A 91 1.05 -1.48 12.35
C LEU A 91 0.62 -2.82 11.73
N GLY A 92 -0.60 -3.24 12.06
CA GLY A 92 -1.27 -4.38 11.47
C GLY A 92 -2.50 -3.93 10.70
N ARG A 93 -2.54 -4.20 9.39
CA ARG A 93 -3.60 -3.74 8.48
C ARG A 93 -4.21 -4.86 7.65
N LEU A 94 -5.53 -4.95 7.65
CA LEU A 94 -6.31 -5.75 6.71
C LEU A 94 -7.03 -4.81 5.72
N GLN A 95 -6.87 -5.06 4.42
CA GLN A 95 -7.59 -4.36 3.35
C GLN A 95 -8.34 -5.38 2.50
N PHE A 96 -9.59 -5.12 2.14
CA PHE A 96 -10.36 -6.05 1.31
C PHE A 96 -11.43 -5.34 0.50
N GLY A 97 -11.78 -5.92 -0.66
CA GLY A 97 -12.90 -5.46 -1.47
C GLY A 97 -12.66 -5.64 -2.96
N PRO A 98 -13.68 -5.39 -3.80
CA PRO A 98 -13.58 -5.53 -5.24
C PRO A 98 -13.04 -4.28 -5.94
N GLU A 99 -12.29 -4.50 -7.02
CA GLU A 99 -12.13 -3.54 -8.11
C GLU A 99 -12.94 -4.04 -9.31
N ILE A 100 -13.63 -3.13 -10.00
CA ILE A 100 -14.39 -3.42 -11.22
C ILE A 100 -13.84 -2.54 -12.33
N GLY A 101 -13.45 -3.15 -13.44
CA GLY A 101 -12.97 -2.48 -14.64
C GLY A 101 -13.86 -2.75 -15.84
N TYR A 102 -13.90 -1.81 -16.78
CA TYR A 102 -14.57 -1.99 -18.07
C TYR A 102 -13.61 -1.74 -19.22
N ARG A 103 -13.25 -2.78 -19.97
CA ARG A 103 -12.27 -2.74 -21.04
C ARG A 103 -12.93 -2.46 -22.38
N PHE A 104 -12.42 -1.47 -23.09
CA PHE A 104 -12.80 -1.21 -24.47
C PHE A 104 -11.58 -0.95 -25.36
N ALA A 105 -11.69 -1.33 -26.63
CA ALA A 105 -10.69 -1.02 -27.63
C ALA A 105 -10.75 0.47 -27.97
N HIS A 106 -9.65 1.19 -27.76
CA HIS A 106 -9.49 2.57 -28.20
C HIS A 106 -8.98 2.64 -29.64
N SER A 107 -8.07 1.73 -29.99
CA SER A 107 -7.57 1.48 -31.34
C SER A 107 -7.42 -0.03 -31.54
N ALA A 108 -6.94 -0.46 -32.71
CA ALA A 108 -6.65 -1.88 -32.97
C ALA A 108 -5.60 -2.47 -32.00
N ASP A 109 -4.68 -1.62 -31.51
CA ASP A 109 -3.52 -2.03 -30.73
C ASP A 109 -3.54 -1.53 -29.28
N THR A 110 -4.57 -0.79 -28.88
CA THR A 110 -4.66 -0.17 -27.56
C THR A 110 -6.03 -0.38 -26.93
N PHE A 111 -6.01 -0.94 -25.72
CA PHE A 111 -7.17 -1.05 -24.85
C PHE A 111 -7.09 -0.03 -23.73
N ILE A 112 -8.23 0.56 -23.41
CA ILE A 112 -8.42 1.42 -22.26
C ILE A 112 -9.41 0.74 -21.32
N GLU A 113 -9.10 0.72 -20.03
CA GLU A 113 -9.93 0.11 -19.01
C GLU A 113 -10.03 1.05 -17.80
N PRO A 114 -11.04 1.94 -17.77
CA PRO A 114 -11.42 2.63 -16.55
C PRO A 114 -11.84 1.62 -15.49
N PHE A 115 -11.52 1.93 -14.23
CA PHE A 115 -11.92 1.10 -13.11
C PHE A 115 -12.31 1.93 -11.91
N ALA A 116 -13.08 1.30 -11.01
CA ALA A 116 -13.39 1.81 -9.69
C ALA A 116 -13.29 0.68 -8.66
N ALA A 117 -12.95 1.01 -7.43
CA ALA A 117 -12.90 0.08 -6.33
C ALA A 117 -13.51 0.67 -5.06
N ILE A 118 -14.06 -0.22 -4.24
CA ILE A 118 -14.42 0.08 -2.85
C ILE A 118 -13.70 -0.94 -1.97
N LYS A 119 -12.99 -0.44 -0.96
CA LYS A 119 -12.24 -1.27 -0.03
C LYS A 119 -12.66 -0.95 1.40
N GLY A 120 -12.77 -1.98 2.23
CA GLY A 120 -12.69 -1.85 3.68
C GLY A 120 -11.24 -1.93 4.13
N VAL A 121 -10.85 -1.06 5.06
CA VAL A 121 -9.51 -1.04 5.65
C VAL A 121 -9.66 -1.08 7.17
N TRP A 122 -8.91 -1.96 7.82
CA TRP A 122 -8.90 -2.13 9.26
C TRP A 122 -7.47 -2.17 9.78
N ASP A 123 -7.12 -1.18 10.62
CA ASP A 123 -5.88 -1.20 11.39
C ASP A 123 -6.13 -1.89 12.73
N PHE A 124 -5.89 -3.21 12.80
CA PHE A 124 -6.12 -4.01 14.01
C PHE A 124 -4.99 -3.90 15.04
N ASP A 125 -3.83 -3.39 14.62
CA ASP A 125 -2.73 -2.98 15.50
C ASP A 125 -2.30 -1.58 15.04
N ASN A 126 -2.40 -0.59 15.94
CA ASN A 126 -2.26 0.81 15.60
C ASN A 126 -1.41 1.54 16.66
N PRO A 127 -0.30 2.18 16.24
CA PRO A 127 0.64 2.82 17.17
C PRO A 127 0.26 4.26 17.54
N ASN A 128 -0.88 4.77 17.10
CA ASN A 128 -1.29 6.18 17.22
C ASN A 128 -0.23 7.18 16.70
N VAL A 129 0.54 6.77 15.67
CA VAL A 129 1.43 7.66 14.91
C VAL A 129 0.82 7.95 13.54
N ALA A 130 1.33 8.94 12.81
CA ALA A 130 0.74 9.32 11.52
C ALA A 130 1.11 8.36 10.37
N ILE A 131 2.34 7.82 10.37
CA ILE A 131 2.89 7.02 9.26
C ILE A 131 3.85 5.96 9.82
N VAL A 132 3.78 4.73 9.29
CA VAL A 132 4.76 3.66 9.50
C VAL A 132 5.10 3.04 8.15
N ASP A 133 6.38 3.00 7.74
CA ASP A 133 6.83 2.47 6.43
C ASP A 133 6.09 3.04 5.20
N GLY A 134 5.70 4.31 5.24
CA GLY A 134 4.92 4.95 4.17
C GLY A 134 3.45 4.54 4.14
N PHE A 135 2.99 3.67 5.05
CA PHE A 135 1.57 3.48 5.31
C PHE A 135 1.07 4.64 6.16
N VAL A 136 0.14 5.43 5.61
CA VAL A 136 -0.65 6.37 6.42
C VAL A 136 -1.47 5.54 7.40
N VAL A 137 -1.23 5.74 8.68
CA VAL A 137 -1.90 5.04 9.78
C VAL A 137 -3.26 5.72 9.99
N GLY A 138 -4.33 4.93 9.99
CA GLY A 138 -5.67 5.44 10.26
C GLY A 138 -5.86 5.73 11.75
N PRO A 139 -7.00 6.28 12.18
CA PRO A 139 -7.25 6.66 13.58
C PRO A 139 -7.43 5.48 14.56
N GLY A 140 -7.05 4.25 14.17
CA GLY A 140 -7.22 3.03 15.00
C GLY A 140 -8.48 2.21 14.69
N ASP A 141 -9.23 2.59 13.66
CA ASP A 141 -10.56 2.05 13.36
C ASP A 141 -10.65 1.37 11.98
N PHE A 142 -11.86 0.96 11.63
CA PHE A 142 -12.26 0.53 10.29
C PHE A 142 -12.75 1.73 9.47
N TRP A 143 -12.28 1.86 8.23
CA TRP A 143 -12.80 2.87 7.29
C TRP A 143 -12.94 2.31 5.89
N GLY A 144 -13.72 3.02 5.07
CA GLY A 144 -13.84 2.77 3.64
C GLY A 144 -12.84 3.57 2.82
N ARG A 145 -12.29 2.96 1.78
CA ARG A 145 -11.52 3.61 0.72
C ARG A 145 -12.26 3.48 -0.61
N LEU A 146 -12.33 4.58 -1.34
CA LEU A 146 -12.78 4.61 -2.73
C LEU A 146 -11.57 4.80 -3.63
N GLU A 147 -11.49 4.02 -4.70
CA GLU A 147 -10.43 4.13 -5.70
C GLU A 147 -11.06 4.30 -7.09
N GLY A 148 -10.38 5.07 -7.94
CA GLY A 148 -10.76 5.25 -9.33
C GLY A 148 -9.53 5.47 -10.19
N GLY A 149 -9.57 4.98 -11.42
CA GLY A 149 -8.40 5.07 -12.29
C GLY A 149 -8.61 4.55 -13.69
N LEU A 150 -7.49 4.43 -14.39
CA LEU A 150 -7.42 4.04 -15.79
C LEU A 150 -6.23 3.11 -16.01
N ASN A 151 -6.48 1.98 -16.68
CA ASN A 151 -5.43 1.16 -17.27
C ASN A 151 -5.37 1.43 -18.79
N VAL A 152 -4.16 1.57 -19.32
CA VAL A 152 -3.88 1.60 -20.76
C VAL A 152 -2.98 0.42 -21.07
N ILE A 153 -3.45 -0.45 -21.95
CA ILE A 153 -2.81 -1.72 -22.29
C ILE A 153 -2.59 -1.73 -23.80
N THR A 154 -1.38 -2.01 -24.27
CA THR A 154 -1.10 -2.16 -25.70
C THR A 154 -0.82 -3.61 -26.09
N THR A 155 -1.07 -3.95 -27.35
CA THR A 155 -0.70 -5.26 -27.93
C THR A 155 0.81 -5.49 -27.94
N SER A 156 1.61 -4.41 -27.91
CA SER A 156 3.07 -4.45 -27.76
C SER A 156 3.55 -4.76 -26.34
N GLY A 157 2.65 -5.00 -25.38
CA GLY A 157 2.96 -5.40 -24.01
C GLY A 157 3.20 -4.24 -23.03
N TRP A 158 3.01 -2.98 -23.46
CA TRP A 158 3.07 -1.85 -22.55
C TRP A 158 1.82 -1.83 -21.66
N TYR A 159 2.04 -1.53 -20.38
CA TYR A 159 0.97 -1.36 -19.41
C TYR A 159 1.21 -0.12 -18.57
N LEU A 160 0.26 0.82 -18.61
CA LEU A 160 0.22 2.01 -17.78
C LEU A 160 -1.03 1.98 -16.91
N ARG A 161 -0.87 2.19 -15.60
CA ARG A 161 -1.97 2.37 -14.65
C ARG A 161 -1.85 3.69 -13.94
N GLY A 162 -2.93 4.47 -13.95
CA GLY A 162 -3.12 5.60 -13.06
C GLY A 162 -4.22 5.28 -12.05
N LEU A 163 -3.98 5.54 -10.77
CA LEU A 163 -4.95 5.38 -9.68
C LEU A 163 -4.99 6.63 -8.83
N ALA A 164 -6.20 7.04 -8.45
CA ALA A 164 -6.47 7.94 -7.35
C ALA A 164 -7.27 7.22 -6.26
N SER A 165 -6.96 7.46 -4.99
CA SER A 165 -7.76 6.98 -3.86
C SER A 165 -8.18 8.11 -2.94
N TRP A 166 -9.34 7.90 -2.31
CA TRP A 166 -9.81 8.66 -1.16
C TRP A 166 -10.06 7.70 0.00
N ASP A 167 -9.34 7.92 1.08
CA ASP A 167 -9.42 7.23 2.35
C ASP A 167 -10.22 8.05 3.36
N GLY A 168 -10.94 7.36 4.25
CA GLY A 168 -11.69 7.97 5.35
C GLY A 168 -13.21 7.90 5.21
N VAL A 169 -13.74 7.13 4.26
CA VAL A 169 -15.20 6.98 4.14
C VAL A 169 -15.75 6.29 5.39
N GLY A 170 -16.66 6.96 6.09
CA GLY A 170 -17.23 6.47 7.35
C GLY A 170 -16.35 6.70 8.59
N SER A 171 -15.25 7.45 8.46
CA SER A 171 -14.45 7.92 9.59
C SER A 171 -14.75 9.39 9.87
N ASP A 172 -14.84 9.76 11.15
CA ASP A 172 -15.16 11.14 11.56
C ASP A 172 -13.94 12.07 11.46
N ASP A 173 -12.74 11.57 11.78
CA ASP A 173 -11.54 12.39 11.97
C ASP A 173 -10.38 12.08 10.99
N TYR A 174 -10.62 11.27 9.97
CA TYR A 174 -9.58 10.85 9.02
C TYR A 174 -9.99 11.06 7.57
N SER A 175 -9.12 11.69 6.79
CA SER A 175 -9.20 11.69 5.34
C SER A 175 -7.81 11.66 4.73
N GLY A 176 -7.65 10.86 3.67
CA GLY A 176 -6.38 10.74 2.93
C GLY A 176 -6.63 10.68 1.44
N TYR A 177 -5.69 11.20 0.65
CA TYR A 177 -5.74 11.11 -0.80
C TYR A 177 -4.42 10.56 -1.33
N THR A 178 -4.49 9.56 -2.20
CA THR A 178 -3.30 8.98 -2.84
C THR A 178 -3.41 9.11 -4.35
N LEU A 179 -2.30 9.43 -5.00
CA LEU A 179 -2.13 9.32 -6.44
C LEU A 179 -1.00 8.34 -6.71
N GLN A 180 -1.23 7.35 -7.58
CA GLN A 180 -0.27 6.33 -7.95
C GLN A 180 -0.21 6.15 -9.47
N GLY A 181 1.01 6.04 -10.00
CA GLY A 181 1.29 5.67 -11.38
C GLY A 181 2.14 4.40 -11.44
N THR A 182 1.83 3.48 -12.34
CA THR A 182 2.62 2.27 -12.59
C THR A 182 2.83 2.09 -14.08
N LEU A 183 4.07 1.85 -14.50
CA LEU A 183 4.45 1.60 -15.88
C LEU A 183 5.22 0.28 -15.96
N ASN A 184 4.71 -0.68 -16.72
CA ASN A 184 5.42 -1.90 -17.06
C ASN A 184 5.77 -1.85 -18.54
N VAL A 185 7.05 -2.01 -18.83
CA VAL A 185 7.60 -2.01 -20.19
C VAL A 185 8.25 -3.37 -20.45
N PRO A 186 7.92 -4.05 -21.55
CA PRO A 186 8.61 -5.27 -21.94
C PRO A 186 10.07 -4.96 -22.29
N LEU A 187 10.99 -5.72 -21.73
CA LEU A 187 12.40 -5.68 -22.10
C LEU A 187 12.59 -6.65 -23.25
N ASN A 188 12.73 -6.11 -24.46
CA ASN A 188 13.04 -6.88 -25.67
C ASN A 188 14.43 -7.52 -25.59
#